data_AF-A0A7K2FHY1-F1
#
_entry.id   AF-A0A7K2FHY1-F1
#
_cell.length_a   1.000
_cell.length_b   1.000
_cell.length_c   1.000
_cell.angle_alpha   90.00
_cell.angle_beta   90.00
_cell.angle_gamma   90.00
#
_symmetry.space_group_name_H-M   'P 1'
#
loop_
_entity.id
_entity.type
_entity.pdbx_description
1 polymer ?
#
loop_
_entity_poly.entity_id
_entity_poly.type
_entity_poly.pdbx_seq_one_letter_code
_entity_poly.pdbx_strand_id
1 'polypeptide(L)'
;MTENPTAPGPRRDLVVHNDWWASGWEHVLPRQGFPLMMLIGTASQPGFAGSLDDLLREMFDGHWRMFGGGLDGALTFSWPDEEWDEEEAPEGREASEASRWKDFGALLTAAGYPVPATVRDLSELYLAWGLASREETPEGTRWSMPAVLPLPGDLLPLDAGLTRRLDRMRWSMRTEPLVTQLVNHLVDQLGEPREILTSLDRLAAATGQDAEDLRLAVAALVASGDARVLRGQEPADAERLETHQRFCLVMDWNHFHETHTRLSNVDEDE
;
A
#
# COMPACT_ATOMS: atom_id res chain seq x y z
N MET A 1 -42.53 -21.00 28.99
CA MET A 1 -41.12 -20.58 28.95
C MET A 1 -40.83 -20.25 27.51
N THR A 2 -40.75 -18.97 27.18
CA THR A 2 -40.41 -18.47 25.85
C THR A 2 -38.95 -18.04 25.91
N GLU A 3 -38.08 -18.78 25.22
CA GLU A 3 -36.70 -18.37 24.98
C GLU A 3 -36.75 -17.09 24.14
N ASN A 4 -36.24 -15.99 24.69
CA ASN A 4 -35.98 -14.79 23.91
C ASN A 4 -34.82 -15.11 22.95
N PRO A 5 -34.97 -14.89 21.64
CA PRO A 5 -33.84 -14.96 20.73
C PRO A 5 -32.83 -13.89 21.17
N THR A 6 -31.64 -14.35 21.56
CA THR A 6 -30.49 -13.50 21.86
C THR A 6 -30.31 -12.53 20.70
N ALA A 7 -30.40 -11.23 20.97
CA ALA A 7 -30.11 -10.21 19.97
C ALA A 7 -28.72 -10.50 19.37
N PRO A 8 -28.53 -10.42 18.04
CA PRO A 8 -27.22 -10.61 17.44
C PRO A 8 -26.26 -9.61 18.11
N GLY A 9 -25.14 -10.12 18.62
CA GLY A 9 -24.09 -9.30 19.20
C GLY A 9 -23.62 -8.22 18.22
N PRO A 10 -22.89 -7.20 18.69
CA PRO A 10 -22.33 -6.18 17.81
C PRO A 10 -21.52 -6.86 16.70
N ARG A 11 -21.86 -6.55 15.44
CA ARG A 11 -21.11 -7.03 14.27
C ARG A 11 -19.69 -6.49 14.36
N ARG A 12 -18.70 -7.34 14.04
CA ARG A 12 -17.29 -6.94 13.98
C ARG A 12 -17.08 -5.94 12.85
N ASP A 13 -16.21 -4.97 13.11
CA ASP A 13 -15.77 -4.01 12.08
C ASP A 13 -14.66 -4.65 11.24
N LEU A 14 -14.74 -4.44 9.93
CA LEU A 14 -13.68 -4.85 9.01
C LEU A 14 -12.39 -4.10 9.32
N VAL A 15 -11.28 -4.84 9.37
CA VAL A 15 -9.95 -4.29 9.61
C VAL A 15 -9.15 -4.29 8.33
N VAL A 16 -8.45 -3.20 8.08
CA VAL A 16 -7.40 -3.13 7.06
C VAL A 16 -6.04 -3.10 7.76
N HIS A 17 -5.12 -3.93 7.29
CA HIS A 17 -3.75 -3.93 7.79
C HIS A 17 -3.01 -2.67 7.32
N ASN A 18 -2.45 -1.90 8.25
CA ASN A 18 -1.80 -0.61 7.96
C ASN A 18 -0.68 -0.71 6.92
N ASP A 19 0.03 -1.85 6.91
CA ASP A 19 1.17 -2.08 6.02
C ASP A 19 0.78 -2.63 4.63
N TRP A 20 -0.53 -2.82 4.36
CA TRP A 20 -0.97 -3.45 3.11
C TRP A 20 -0.50 -2.72 1.86
N TRP A 21 -0.78 -1.43 1.75
CA TRP A 21 -0.38 -0.62 0.60
C TRP A 21 1.15 -0.44 0.53
N ALA A 22 1.79 -0.17 1.69
CA ALA A 22 3.23 0.00 1.76
C ALA A 22 4.00 -1.28 1.38
N SER A 23 3.47 -2.46 1.68
CA SER A 23 4.09 -3.73 1.26
C SER A 23 4.06 -3.93 -0.26
N GLY A 24 3.04 -3.40 -0.95
CA GLY A 24 2.86 -3.52 -2.39
C GLY A 24 2.25 -4.84 -2.86
N TRP A 25 1.67 -5.64 -1.96
CA TRP A 25 1.02 -6.91 -2.31
C TRP A 25 -0.14 -6.75 -3.30
N GLU A 26 -0.83 -5.60 -3.29
CA GLU A 26 -1.91 -5.29 -4.23
C GLU A 26 -1.49 -5.28 -5.71
N HIS A 27 -0.20 -5.07 -6.00
CA HIS A 27 0.32 -5.07 -7.37
C HIS A 27 0.78 -6.45 -7.83
N VAL A 28 0.79 -7.44 -6.95
CA VAL A 28 1.27 -8.80 -7.23
C VAL A 28 0.13 -9.80 -7.20
N LEU A 29 -0.83 -9.62 -6.28
CA LEU A 29 -1.89 -10.58 -6.04
C LEU A 29 -3.09 -10.36 -6.96
N PRO A 30 -3.90 -11.43 -7.18
CA PRO A 30 -5.25 -11.28 -7.71
C PRO A 30 -6.09 -10.33 -6.84
N ARG A 31 -7.19 -9.83 -7.40
CA ARG A 31 -8.05 -8.82 -6.72
C ARG A 31 -8.52 -9.25 -5.35
N GLN A 32 -8.74 -10.55 -5.17
CA GLN A 32 -9.21 -11.12 -3.92
C GLN A 32 -8.16 -11.06 -2.80
N GLY A 33 -6.90 -10.70 -3.08
CA GLY A 33 -5.86 -10.54 -2.06
C GLY A 33 -6.21 -9.47 -1.01
N PHE A 34 -6.68 -8.30 -1.45
CA PHE A 34 -7.09 -7.24 -0.52
C PHE A 34 -8.26 -7.64 0.40
N PRO A 35 -9.42 -8.10 -0.12
CA PRO A 35 -10.52 -8.53 0.75
C PRO A 35 -10.15 -9.74 1.61
N LEU A 36 -9.24 -10.61 1.16
CA LEU A 36 -8.73 -11.72 1.98
C LEU A 36 -7.89 -11.21 3.14
N MET A 37 -7.01 -10.23 2.89
CA MET A 37 -6.30 -9.52 3.96
C MET A 37 -7.28 -8.91 4.96
N MET A 38 -8.35 -8.26 4.49
CA MET A 38 -9.35 -7.67 5.39
C MET A 38 -10.05 -8.73 6.24
N LEU A 39 -10.41 -9.86 5.65
CA LEU A 39 -11.07 -10.95 6.38
C LEU A 39 -10.14 -11.54 7.44
N ILE A 40 -8.88 -11.82 7.10
CA ILE A 40 -7.89 -12.36 8.05
C ILE A 40 -7.55 -11.33 9.14
N GLY A 41 -7.41 -10.05 8.79
CA GLY A 41 -7.19 -8.97 9.76
C GLY A 41 -8.35 -8.87 10.74
N THR A 42 -9.58 -9.06 10.27
CA THR A 42 -10.79 -9.10 11.12
C THR A 42 -10.81 -10.37 11.98
N ALA A 43 -10.43 -11.53 11.43
CA ALA A 43 -10.28 -12.78 12.18
C ALA A 43 -9.19 -12.70 13.26
N SER A 44 -8.23 -11.78 13.11
CA SER A 44 -7.15 -11.54 14.06
C SER A 44 -7.56 -10.64 15.24
N GLN A 45 -8.77 -10.09 15.24
CA GLN A 45 -9.27 -9.28 16.35
C GLN A 45 -9.45 -10.13 17.62
N PRO A 46 -9.24 -9.54 18.82
CA PRO A 46 -9.53 -10.21 20.07
C PRO A 46 -10.97 -10.71 20.15
N GLY A 47 -11.16 -11.93 20.66
CA GLY A 47 -12.49 -12.52 20.87
C GLY A 47 -13.10 -13.22 19.64
N PHE A 48 -12.34 -13.38 18.55
CA PHE A 48 -12.68 -14.34 17.50
C PHE A 48 -11.85 -15.62 17.64
N ALA A 49 -12.51 -16.77 17.56
CA ALA A 49 -11.91 -18.09 17.45
C ALA A 49 -12.81 -18.93 16.53
N GLY A 50 -12.30 -19.27 15.34
CA GLY A 50 -13.09 -19.89 14.30
C GLY A 50 -12.40 -19.87 12.93
N SER A 51 -13.00 -20.57 11.98
CA SER A 51 -12.51 -20.60 10.59
C SER A 51 -12.87 -19.30 9.85
N LEU A 52 -12.21 -19.07 8.72
CA LEU A 52 -12.59 -17.96 7.82
C LEU A 52 -14.02 -18.14 7.27
N ASP A 53 -14.50 -19.39 7.10
CA ASP A 53 -15.89 -19.66 6.72
C ASP A 53 -16.89 -19.23 7.80
N ASP A 54 -16.53 -19.39 9.08
CA ASP A 54 -17.36 -18.95 10.21
C ASP A 54 -17.45 -17.41 10.24
N LEU A 55 -16.32 -16.72 10.03
CA LEU A 55 -16.30 -15.27 9.97
C LEU A 55 -17.08 -14.73 8.76
N LEU A 56 -16.88 -15.34 7.60
CA LEU A 56 -17.61 -14.99 6.38
C LEU A 56 -19.13 -15.20 6.57
N ARG A 57 -19.51 -16.27 7.28
CA ARG A 57 -20.92 -16.53 7.66
C ARG A 57 -21.47 -15.49 8.60
N GLU A 58 -20.69 -15.10 9.61
CA GLU A 58 -21.10 -14.08 10.59
C GLU A 58 -21.30 -12.69 9.96
N MET A 59 -20.37 -12.27 9.11
CA MET A 59 -20.33 -10.90 8.59
C MET A 59 -21.13 -10.71 7.30
N PHE A 60 -21.19 -11.75 6.46
CA PHE A 60 -21.68 -11.65 5.09
C PHE A 60 -22.65 -12.78 4.71
N ASP A 61 -23.23 -13.48 5.69
CA ASP A 61 -24.11 -14.64 5.47
C ASP A 61 -23.49 -15.73 4.57
N GLY A 62 -22.14 -15.81 4.57
CA GLY A 62 -21.36 -16.77 3.79
C GLY A 62 -21.11 -16.34 2.35
N HIS A 63 -21.54 -15.14 1.96
CA HIS A 63 -21.41 -14.63 0.60
C HIS A 63 -20.87 -13.20 0.57
N TRP A 64 -19.65 -13.04 0.05
CA TRP A 64 -19.04 -11.74 -0.20
C TRP A 64 -18.72 -11.59 -1.68
N ARG A 65 -19.34 -10.59 -2.32
CA ARG A 65 -19.13 -10.29 -3.75
C ARG A 65 -17.65 -10.10 -4.10
N MET A 66 -16.85 -9.56 -3.17
CA MET A 66 -15.41 -9.37 -3.37
C MET A 66 -14.61 -10.68 -3.44
N PHE A 67 -15.21 -11.82 -3.10
CA PHE A 67 -14.64 -13.16 -3.34
C PHE A 67 -15.28 -13.89 -4.51
N GLY A 68 -16.18 -13.25 -5.26
CA GLY A 68 -16.99 -13.95 -6.27
C GLY A 68 -17.96 -14.96 -5.65
N GLY A 69 -18.28 -14.80 -4.35
CA GLY A 69 -19.14 -15.72 -3.61
C GLY A 69 -18.58 -16.02 -2.24
N GLY A 70 -17.83 -17.11 -2.12
CA GLY A 70 -17.23 -17.55 -0.86
C GLY A 70 -15.74 -17.81 -1.00
N LEU A 71 -15.15 -18.50 -0.03
CA LEU A 71 -13.72 -18.86 -0.08
C LEU A 71 -13.40 -19.80 -1.25
N ASP A 72 -14.38 -20.56 -1.74
CA ASP A 72 -14.20 -21.43 -2.92
C ASP A 72 -14.44 -20.68 -4.25
N GLY A 73 -14.62 -19.35 -4.20
CA GLY A 73 -14.74 -18.50 -5.37
C GLY A 73 -13.44 -18.45 -6.17
N ALA A 74 -13.57 -18.40 -7.49
CA ALA A 74 -12.43 -18.29 -8.40
C ALA A 74 -11.75 -16.92 -8.27
N LEU A 75 -10.43 -16.92 -8.41
CA LEU A 75 -9.62 -15.71 -8.39
C LEU A 75 -9.67 -14.99 -9.75
N THR A 76 -9.54 -13.67 -9.74
CA THR A 76 -9.48 -12.84 -10.95
C THR A 76 -8.56 -11.64 -10.75
N PHE A 77 -7.98 -11.12 -11.84
CA PHE A 77 -7.22 -9.87 -11.86
C PHE A 77 -8.07 -8.67 -12.29
N SER A 78 -9.25 -8.90 -12.87
CA SER A 78 -10.25 -7.88 -13.21
C SER A 78 -11.65 -8.19 -12.62
N TRP A 79 -12.46 -7.16 -12.35
CA TRP A 79 -13.86 -7.34 -11.93
C TRP A 79 -14.76 -7.53 -13.15
N PRO A 80 -15.77 -8.41 -13.18
CA PRO A 80 -16.63 -8.58 -14.35
C PRO A 80 -17.33 -7.30 -14.84
N ASP A 81 -17.57 -6.34 -13.95
CA ASP A 81 -18.23 -5.07 -14.20
C ASP A 81 -17.31 -3.85 -14.24
N GLU A 82 -15.99 -4.04 -14.11
CA GLU A 82 -15.04 -2.95 -14.30
C GLU A 82 -14.99 -2.53 -15.76
N GLU A 83 -14.97 -1.21 -15.99
CA GLU A 83 -14.78 -0.58 -17.30
C GLU A 83 -13.43 -0.99 -17.89
N TRP A 84 -13.43 -1.29 -19.19
CA TRP A 84 -12.25 -1.81 -19.86
C TRP A 84 -11.57 -0.69 -20.65
N ASP A 85 -10.32 -0.41 -20.30
CA ASP A 85 -9.49 0.51 -21.06
C ASP A 85 -8.87 -0.21 -22.27
N GLU A 86 -9.42 0.08 -23.45
CA GLU A 86 -8.90 -0.44 -24.73
C GLU A 86 -7.55 0.17 -25.13
N GLU A 87 -7.15 1.32 -24.57
CA GLU A 87 -5.84 1.93 -24.79
C GLU A 87 -4.75 1.26 -23.95
N GLU A 88 -5.03 0.92 -22.69
CA GLU A 88 -4.08 0.23 -21.81
C GLU A 88 -3.89 -1.25 -22.21
N ALA A 89 -4.98 -1.92 -22.62
CA ALA A 89 -4.97 -3.35 -22.95
C ALA A 89 -5.79 -3.64 -24.23
N PRO A 90 -5.24 -3.32 -25.41
CA PRO A 90 -5.94 -3.43 -26.70
C PRO A 90 -6.26 -4.87 -27.11
N GLU A 91 -5.59 -5.86 -26.51
CA GLU A 91 -5.89 -7.28 -26.70
C GLU A 91 -7.24 -7.72 -26.11
N GLY A 92 -7.86 -6.87 -25.27
CA GLY A 92 -9.15 -7.12 -24.63
C GLY A 92 -9.04 -7.87 -23.29
N ARG A 93 -10.13 -7.81 -22.52
CA ARG A 93 -10.18 -8.30 -21.13
C ARG A 93 -9.68 -9.72 -20.93
N GLU A 94 -10.20 -10.65 -21.72
CA GLU A 94 -9.89 -12.07 -21.56
C GLU A 94 -8.40 -12.37 -21.83
N ALA A 95 -7.81 -11.73 -22.83
CA ALA A 95 -6.41 -11.92 -23.18
C ALA A 95 -5.49 -11.29 -22.12
N SER A 96 -5.84 -10.12 -21.60
CA SER A 96 -5.09 -9.47 -20.53
C SER A 96 -5.16 -10.27 -19.22
N GLU A 97 -6.36 -10.74 -18.84
CA GLU A 97 -6.57 -11.63 -17.69
C GLU A 97 -5.73 -12.92 -17.83
N ALA A 98 -5.76 -13.56 -19.01
CA ALA A 98 -4.95 -14.74 -19.27
C ALA A 98 -3.44 -14.47 -19.20
N SER A 99 -2.98 -13.30 -19.66
CA SER A 99 -1.58 -12.88 -19.54
C SER A 99 -1.18 -12.70 -18.08
N ARG A 100 -2.00 -12.01 -17.27
CA ARG A 100 -1.73 -11.83 -15.84
C ARG A 100 -1.67 -13.16 -15.10
N TRP A 101 -2.58 -14.10 -15.42
CA TRP A 101 -2.53 -15.45 -14.86
C TRP A 101 -1.28 -16.23 -15.25
N LYS A 102 -0.84 -16.10 -16.50
CA LYS A 102 0.40 -16.73 -16.96
C LYS A 102 1.61 -16.19 -16.20
N ASP A 103 1.70 -14.87 -16.04
CA ASP A 103 2.83 -14.22 -15.35
C ASP A 103 2.83 -14.55 -13.85
N PHE A 104 1.67 -14.44 -13.20
CA PHE A 104 1.51 -14.81 -11.80
C PHE A 104 1.79 -16.30 -11.55
N GLY A 105 1.28 -17.18 -12.40
CA GLY A 105 1.53 -18.61 -12.31
C GLY A 105 3.01 -18.97 -12.49
N ALA A 106 3.70 -18.30 -13.42
CA ALA A 106 5.15 -18.46 -13.61
C ALA A 106 5.94 -17.98 -12.39
N LEU A 107 5.56 -16.84 -11.80
CA LEU A 107 6.18 -16.29 -10.60
C LEU A 107 6.08 -17.27 -9.42
N LEU A 108 4.88 -17.80 -9.17
CA LEU A 108 4.65 -18.78 -8.10
C LEU A 108 5.41 -20.08 -8.33
N THR A 109 5.38 -20.60 -9.56
CA THR A 109 6.08 -21.83 -9.93
C THR A 109 7.59 -21.68 -9.74
N ALA A 110 8.17 -20.54 -10.13
CA ALA A 110 9.59 -20.25 -9.95
C ALA A 110 9.99 -20.18 -8.46
N ALA A 111 9.10 -19.70 -7.60
CA ALA A 111 9.27 -19.67 -6.16
C ALA A 111 8.94 -21.00 -5.45
N GLY A 112 8.48 -22.02 -6.19
CA GLY A 112 8.12 -23.33 -5.64
C GLY A 112 6.75 -23.39 -4.97
N TYR A 113 5.88 -22.41 -5.23
CA TYR A 113 4.51 -22.37 -4.70
C TYR A 113 3.48 -22.90 -5.71
N PRO A 114 2.39 -23.54 -5.25
CA PRO A 114 1.27 -23.90 -6.11
C PRO A 114 0.55 -22.65 -6.62
N VAL A 115 0.00 -22.73 -7.83
CA VAL A 115 -0.88 -21.68 -8.37
C VAL A 115 -2.27 -21.83 -7.74
N PRO A 116 -2.79 -20.81 -7.03
CA PRO A 116 -4.08 -20.91 -6.34
C PRO A 116 -5.21 -20.83 -7.36
N ALA A 117 -6.24 -21.66 -7.20
CA ALA A 117 -7.44 -21.60 -8.03
C ALA A 117 -8.57 -20.80 -7.34
N THR A 118 -8.58 -20.82 -6.00
CA THR A 118 -9.63 -20.25 -5.18
C THR A 118 -9.10 -19.28 -4.13
N VAL A 119 -9.98 -18.46 -3.54
CA VAL A 119 -9.64 -17.62 -2.38
C VAL A 119 -9.11 -18.45 -1.21
N ARG A 120 -9.63 -19.66 -1.02
CA ARG A 120 -9.13 -20.61 -0.02
C ARG A 120 -7.69 -21.01 -0.29
N ASP A 121 -7.36 -21.37 -1.53
CA ASP A 121 -5.97 -21.68 -1.91
C ASP A 121 -5.04 -20.47 -1.70
N LEU A 122 -5.53 -19.27 -2.02
CA LEU A 122 -4.79 -18.03 -1.77
C LEU A 122 -4.55 -17.80 -0.26
N SER A 123 -5.49 -18.16 0.60
CA SER A 123 -5.31 -18.09 2.06
C SER A 123 -4.22 -19.03 2.58
N GLU A 124 -4.05 -20.20 1.96
CA GLU A 124 -2.94 -21.09 2.30
C GLU A 124 -1.60 -20.50 1.86
N LEU A 125 -1.55 -19.76 0.73
CA LEU A 125 -0.36 -19.00 0.35
C LEU A 125 -0.04 -17.88 1.33
N TYR A 126 -1.05 -17.18 1.86
CA TYR A 126 -0.84 -16.16 2.90
C TYR A 126 -0.16 -16.75 4.14
N LEU A 127 -0.58 -17.96 4.54
CA LEU A 127 0.07 -18.69 5.63
C LEU A 127 1.50 -19.10 5.27
N ALA A 128 1.73 -19.62 4.06
CA ALA A 128 3.05 -20.04 3.59
C ALA A 128 4.05 -18.88 3.51
N TRP A 129 3.58 -17.69 3.12
CA TRP A 129 4.37 -16.47 3.04
C TRP A 129 4.53 -15.73 4.37
N GLY A 130 3.85 -16.19 5.43
CA GLY A 130 3.87 -15.49 6.71
C GLY A 130 3.14 -14.15 6.71
N LEU A 131 2.25 -13.91 5.73
CA LEU A 131 1.31 -12.77 5.75
C LEU A 131 0.23 -12.96 6.83
N ALA A 132 -0.02 -14.21 7.19
CA ALA A 132 -0.93 -14.59 8.25
C ALA A 132 -0.36 -15.79 9.01
N SER A 133 -0.90 -16.04 10.19
CA SER A 133 -0.65 -17.26 10.97
C SER A 133 -1.96 -17.76 11.56
N ARG A 134 -2.10 -19.08 11.62
CA ARG A 134 -3.21 -19.75 12.30
C ARG A 134 -2.69 -20.68 13.38
N GLU A 135 -3.34 -20.66 14.53
CA GLU A 135 -3.09 -21.57 15.66
C GLU A 135 -4.39 -22.28 16.01
N GLU A 136 -4.37 -23.61 16.05
CA GLU A 136 -5.53 -24.38 16.50
C GLU A 136 -5.57 -24.42 18.03
N THR A 137 -6.65 -23.90 18.62
CA THR A 137 -6.86 -23.86 20.08
C THR A 137 -8.10 -24.68 20.45
N PRO A 138 -8.29 -25.07 21.73
CA PRO A 138 -9.51 -25.73 22.19
C PRO A 138 -10.79 -24.93 21.89
N GLU A 139 -10.69 -23.60 21.84
CA GLU A 139 -11.79 -22.68 21.55
C GLU A 139 -12.04 -22.49 20.04
N GLY A 140 -11.17 -23.01 19.17
CA GLY A 140 -11.24 -22.89 17.71
C GLY A 140 -9.94 -22.39 17.10
N THR A 141 -9.97 -22.00 15.82
CA THR A 141 -8.79 -21.48 15.12
C THR A 141 -8.57 -20.01 15.46
N ARG A 142 -7.37 -19.67 15.94
CA ARG A 142 -6.95 -18.29 16.20
C ARG A 142 -6.09 -17.79 15.04
N TRP A 143 -6.48 -16.64 14.47
CA TRP A 143 -5.74 -15.99 13.40
C TRP A 143 -4.89 -14.85 13.95
N SER A 144 -3.79 -14.57 13.27
CA SER A 144 -2.96 -13.40 13.52
C SER A 144 -2.26 -12.95 12.24
N MET A 145 -1.86 -11.68 12.21
CA MET A 145 -1.04 -11.09 11.17
C MET A 145 0.19 -10.45 11.81
N PRO A 146 1.36 -10.47 11.15
CA PRO A 146 2.54 -9.78 11.67
C PRO A 146 2.34 -8.27 11.60
N ALA A 147 2.92 -7.53 12.54
CA ALA A 147 2.80 -6.07 12.55
C ALA A 147 3.40 -5.37 11.31
N VAL A 148 4.38 -6.02 10.68
CA VAL A 148 5.00 -5.61 9.42
C VAL A 148 4.89 -6.80 8.47
N LEU A 149 4.33 -6.57 7.29
CA LEU A 149 4.18 -7.60 6.28
C LEU A 149 5.53 -7.83 5.58
N PRO A 150 5.92 -9.09 5.30
CA PRO A 150 7.07 -9.34 4.43
C PRO A 150 6.80 -8.77 3.03
N LEU A 151 7.85 -8.30 2.37
CA LEU A 151 7.73 -7.72 1.04
C LEU A 151 7.59 -8.81 -0.01
N PRO A 152 6.85 -8.59 -1.11
CA PRO A 152 6.76 -9.55 -2.20
C PRO A 152 8.13 -9.95 -2.76
N GLY A 153 9.07 -8.99 -2.83
CA GLY A 153 10.43 -9.23 -3.33
C GLY A 153 11.31 -10.11 -2.43
N ASP A 154 10.94 -10.27 -1.15
CA ASP A 154 11.65 -11.17 -0.24
C ASP A 154 11.22 -12.64 -0.44
N LEU A 155 10.06 -12.86 -1.05
CA LEU A 155 9.38 -14.16 -1.12
C LEU A 155 9.23 -14.68 -2.55
N LEU A 156 9.18 -13.78 -3.53
CA LEU A 156 8.92 -14.08 -4.93
C LEU A 156 10.05 -13.50 -5.81
N PRO A 157 10.47 -14.21 -6.87
CA PRO A 157 11.51 -13.73 -7.78
C PRO A 157 10.93 -12.69 -8.75
N LEU A 158 10.75 -11.46 -8.27
CA LEU A 158 10.22 -10.36 -9.07
C LEU A 158 11.22 -9.93 -10.14
N ASP A 159 10.71 -9.48 -11.29
CA ASP A 159 11.56 -8.85 -12.30
C ASP A 159 12.02 -7.44 -11.86
N ALA A 160 13.07 -6.94 -12.51
CA ALA A 160 13.67 -5.64 -12.18
C ALA A 160 12.76 -4.44 -12.49
N GLY A 161 11.78 -4.59 -13.39
CA GLY A 161 10.77 -3.57 -13.67
C GLY A 161 9.78 -3.45 -12.51
N LEU A 162 9.18 -4.58 -12.12
CA LEU A 162 8.23 -4.63 -11.00
C LEU A 162 8.90 -4.23 -9.68
N THR A 163 10.11 -4.73 -9.40
CA THR A 163 10.86 -4.35 -8.20
C THR A 163 11.03 -2.83 -8.10
N ARG A 164 11.51 -2.18 -9.18
CA ARG A 164 11.66 -0.72 -9.22
C ARG A 164 10.34 0.01 -9.08
N ARG A 165 9.24 -0.52 -9.64
CA ARG A 165 7.90 0.08 -9.47
C ARG A 165 7.47 0.06 -8.01
N LEU A 166 7.62 -1.09 -7.34
CA LEU A 166 7.27 -1.23 -5.93
C LEU A 166 8.14 -0.35 -5.03
N ASP A 167 9.46 -0.26 -5.31
CA ASP A 167 10.36 0.63 -4.58
C ASP A 167 9.96 2.10 -4.71
N ARG A 168 9.62 2.54 -5.93
CA ARG A 168 9.15 3.92 -6.16
C ARG A 168 7.85 4.22 -5.43
N MET A 169 6.89 3.31 -5.47
CA MET A 169 5.63 3.47 -4.74
C MET A 169 5.87 3.57 -3.23
N ARG A 170 6.67 2.65 -2.66
CA ARG A 170 7.05 2.69 -1.23
C ARG A 170 7.70 4.00 -0.84
N TRP A 171 8.63 4.46 -1.68
CA TRP A 171 9.27 5.75 -1.50
C TRP A 171 8.22 6.87 -1.47
N SER A 172 7.34 6.93 -2.48
CA SER A 172 6.29 7.94 -2.57
C SER A 172 5.40 7.97 -1.34
N MET A 173 4.82 6.83 -0.95
CA MET A 173 3.94 6.72 0.23
C MET A 173 4.62 7.19 1.52
N ARG A 174 5.92 6.93 1.65
CA ARG A 174 6.69 7.39 2.82
C ARG A 174 6.96 8.89 2.77
N THR A 175 7.30 9.43 1.60
CA THR A 175 7.80 10.81 1.50
C THR A 175 6.71 11.85 1.26
N GLU A 176 5.58 11.47 0.66
CA GLU A 176 4.53 12.42 0.25
C GLU A 176 3.91 13.19 1.44
N PRO A 177 3.57 12.58 2.59
CA PRO A 177 3.10 13.34 3.75
C PRO A 177 4.16 14.32 4.29
N LEU A 178 5.44 13.90 4.25
CA LEU A 178 6.57 14.71 4.73
C LEU A 178 6.80 15.92 3.82
N VAL A 179 6.76 15.69 2.51
CA VAL A 179 6.83 16.73 1.48
C VAL A 179 5.68 17.71 1.64
N THR A 180 4.44 17.21 1.76
CA THR A 180 3.24 18.04 1.97
C THR A 180 3.41 18.96 3.18
N GLN A 181 3.86 18.43 4.33
CA GLN A 181 4.04 19.23 5.52
C GLN A 181 5.16 20.28 5.37
N LEU A 182 6.26 19.94 4.69
CA LEU A 182 7.33 20.90 4.38
C LEU A 182 6.82 22.00 3.41
N VAL A 183 6.12 21.63 2.35
CA VAL A 183 5.56 22.55 1.35
C VAL A 183 4.56 23.50 2.01
N ASN A 184 3.64 23.01 2.83
CA ASN A 184 2.68 23.85 3.55
C ASN A 184 3.40 24.90 4.42
N HIS A 185 4.52 24.54 5.08
CA HIS A 185 5.33 25.53 5.79
C HIS A 185 5.92 26.59 4.84
N LEU A 186 6.50 26.17 3.71
CA LEU A 186 7.09 27.08 2.73
C LEU A 186 6.04 28.02 2.11
N VAL A 187 4.84 27.52 1.83
CA VAL A 187 3.73 28.30 1.24
C VAL A 187 3.11 29.21 2.31
N ASP A 188 2.58 28.64 3.37
CA ASP A 188 1.71 29.35 4.33
C ASP A 188 2.49 30.31 5.23
N GLN A 189 3.72 29.95 5.62
CA GLN A 189 4.51 30.74 6.56
C GLN A 189 5.55 31.63 5.86
N LEU A 190 6.07 31.21 4.71
CA LEU A 190 7.14 31.92 4.01
C LEU A 190 6.73 32.53 2.66
N GLY A 191 5.52 32.24 2.17
CA GLY A 191 4.98 32.85 0.95
C GLY A 191 5.69 32.40 -0.32
N GLU A 192 5.91 31.10 -0.48
CA GLU A 192 6.55 30.48 -1.67
C GLU A 192 7.94 31.07 -1.98
N PRO A 193 8.90 30.96 -1.05
CA PRO A 193 10.23 31.49 -1.28
C PRO A 193 10.91 30.76 -2.45
N ARG A 194 11.47 31.51 -3.40
CA ARG A 194 12.30 30.91 -4.47
C ARG A 194 13.57 30.27 -3.92
N GLU A 195 14.12 30.87 -2.87
CA GLU A 195 15.36 30.43 -2.23
C GLU A 195 15.25 30.66 -0.72
N ILE A 196 15.69 29.67 0.07
CA ILE A 196 15.84 29.81 1.53
C ILE A 196 17.18 29.26 2.00
N LEU A 197 17.92 30.09 2.74
CA LEU A 197 19.13 29.68 3.44
C LEU A 197 18.78 29.14 4.84
N THR A 198 18.78 27.82 5.00
CA THR A 198 18.33 27.13 6.21
C THR A 198 19.29 26.01 6.64
N SER A 199 18.87 25.20 7.61
CA SER A 199 19.45 23.91 8.00
C SER A 199 18.31 22.95 8.37
N LEU A 200 18.57 21.64 8.44
CA LEU A 200 17.51 20.68 8.82
C LEU A 200 17.00 20.96 10.24
N ASP A 201 17.88 21.31 11.19
CA ASP A 201 17.48 21.69 12.56
C ASP A 201 16.50 22.87 12.59
N ARG A 202 16.67 23.84 11.68
CA ARG A 202 15.80 25.01 11.61
C ARG A 202 14.46 24.67 10.98
N LEU A 203 14.46 23.84 9.94
CA LEU A 203 13.24 23.33 9.36
C LEU A 203 12.48 22.47 10.39
N ALA A 204 13.18 21.62 11.14
CA ALA A 204 12.61 20.77 12.19
C ALA A 204 11.93 21.60 13.28
N ALA A 205 12.62 22.64 13.76
CA ALA A 205 12.05 23.56 14.72
C ALA A 205 10.83 24.34 14.18
N ALA A 206 10.79 24.62 12.87
CA ALA A 206 9.72 25.40 12.25
C ALA A 206 8.49 24.55 11.88
N THR A 207 8.68 23.28 11.52
CA THR A 207 7.60 22.36 11.12
C THR A 207 7.15 21.43 12.24
N GLY A 208 7.94 21.31 13.31
CA GLY A 208 7.73 20.32 14.37
C GLY A 208 8.05 18.88 13.97
N GLN A 209 8.72 18.68 12.83
CA GLN A 209 9.14 17.36 12.33
C GLN A 209 10.51 16.95 12.86
N ASP A 210 10.82 15.66 12.75
CA ASP A 210 12.18 15.15 12.95
C ASP A 210 13.11 15.58 11.80
N ALA A 211 14.40 15.77 12.10
CA ALA A 211 15.38 16.21 11.11
C ALA A 211 15.64 15.15 10.02
N GLU A 212 15.50 13.85 10.34
CA GLU A 212 15.62 12.75 9.38
C GLU A 212 14.43 12.75 8.40
N ASP A 213 13.22 12.96 8.89
CA ASP A 213 12.01 13.07 8.06
C ASP A 213 12.09 14.26 7.10
N LEU A 214 12.60 15.40 7.59
CA LEU A 214 12.85 16.56 6.74
C LEU A 214 13.95 16.30 5.70
N ARG A 215 14.97 15.51 6.03
CA ARG A 215 15.97 15.11 5.05
C ARG A 215 15.33 14.30 3.93
N LEU A 216 14.44 13.37 4.27
CA LEU A 216 13.70 12.57 3.29
C LEU A 216 12.77 13.46 2.43
N ALA A 217 12.06 14.40 3.04
CA ALA A 217 11.21 15.36 2.31
C ALA A 217 12.02 16.20 1.31
N VAL A 218 13.17 16.74 1.75
CA VAL A 218 14.06 17.51 0.87
C VAL A 218 14.64 16.63 -0.24
N ALA A 219 15.07 15.41 0.06
CA ALA A 219 15.56 14.47 -0.94
C ALA A 219 14.48 14.10 -1.97
N ALA A 220 13.23 13.91 -1.54
CA ALA A 220 12.10 13.64 -2.42
C ALA A 220 11.82 14.80 -3.38
N LEU A 221 11.80 16.05 -2.87
CA LEU A 221 11.65 17.25 -3.71
C LEU A 221 12.79 17.41 -4.73
N VAL A 222 14.03 17.05 -4.36
CA VAL A 222 15.15 17.07 -5.30
C VAL A 222 15.02 15.96 -6.35
N ALA A 223 14.59 14.76 -5.93
CA ALA A 223 14.43 13.62 -6.83
C ALA A 223 13.29 13.81 -7.85
N SER A 224 12.22 14.50 -7.47
CA SER A 224 11.13 14.88 -8.39
C SER A 224 11.49 16.04 -9.30
N GLY A 225 12.56 16.79 -9.02
CA GLY A 225 12.96 17.99 -9.75
C GLY A 225 12.30 19.28 -9.26
N ASP A 226 11.48 19.20 -8.21
CA ASP A 226 10.76 20.34 -7.62
C ASP A 226 11.68 21.27 -6.82
N ALA A 227 12.86 20.79 -6.42
CA ALA A 227 13.83 21.59 -5.68
C ALA A 227 15.28 21.25 -6.03
N ARG A 228 16.19 22.13 -5.61
CA ARG A 228 17.64 21.90 -5.62
C ARG A 228 18.23 22.31 -4.28
N VAL A 229 19.23 21.55 -3.83
CA VAL A 229 19.98 21.88 -2.63
C VAL A 229 21.38 22.36 -3.03
N LEU A 230 21.76 23.53 -2.54
CA LEU A 230 23.06 24.13 -2.77
C LEU A 230 23.82 24.35 -1.47
N ARG A 231 25.14 24.18 -1.53
CA ARG A 231 26.08 24.64 -0.49
C ARG A 231 27.04 25.65 -1.10
N GLY A 232 26.88 26.91 -0.69
CA GLY A 232 27.58 28.01 -1.34
C GLY A 232 27.07 28.19 -2.76
N GLN A 233 27.83 27.75 -3.76
CA GLN A 233 27.46 27.80 -5.19
C GLN A 233 27.41 26.39 -5.82
N GLU A 234 27.66 25.33 -5.04
CA GLU A 234 27.76 23.97 -5.56
C GLU A 234 26.51 23.16 -5.17
N PRO A 235 26.02 22.28 -6.07
CA PRO A 235 24.98 21.31 -5.72
C PRO A 235 25.44 20.41 -4.58
N ALA A 236 24.53 20.13 -3.65
CA ALA A 236 24.77 19.21 -2.55
C ALA A 236 23.74 18.07 -2.56
N ASP A 237 24.20 16.91 -2.11
CA ASP A 237 23.38 15.73 -1.95
C ASP A 237 22.45 15.90 -0.75
N ALA A 238 21.14 15.93 -1.02
CA ALA A 238 20.10 16.10 -0.01
C ALA A 238 20.09 14.96 1.02
N GLU A 239 20.36 13.72 0.59
CA GLU A 239 20.35 12.54 1.47
C GLU A 239 21.50 12.54 2.48
N ARG A 240 22.54 13.35 2.23
CA ARG A 240 23.76 13.41 3.03
C ARG A 240 23.91 14.70 3.84
N LEU A 241 22.84 15.50 3.94
CA LEU A 241 22.86 16.73 4.73
C LEU A 241 22.95 16.43 6.23
N GLU A 242 24.00 16.92 6.88
CA GLU A 242 24.07 16.93 8.35
C GLU A 242 23.07 17.93 8.92
N THR A 243 22.49 17.63 10.09
CA THR A 243 21.30 18.34 10.58
C THR A 243 21.53 19.84 10.84
N HIS A 244 22.69 20.17 11.41
CA HIS A 244 23.12 21.52 11.74
C HIS A 244 23.73 22.27 10.55
N GLN A 245 23.99 21.58 9.44
CA GLN A 245 24.69 22.15 8.30
C GLN A 245 23.77 23.08 7.53
N ARG A 246 24.28 24.29 7.22
CA ARG A 246 23.54 25.26 6.43
C ARG A 246 23.56 24.90 4.95
N PHE A 247 22.40 24.97 4.32
CA PHE A 247 22.22 24.80 2.88
C PHE A 247 21.20 25.79 2.36
N CYS A 248 21.26 26.03 1.07
CA CYS A 248 20.29 26.81 0.33
C CYS A 248 19.34 25.83 -0.37
N LEU A 249 18.05 25.92 -0.05
CA LEU A 249 17.00 25.21 -0.76
C LEU A 249 16.41 26.15 -1.80
N VAL A 250 16.51 25.76 -3.07
CA VAL A 250 15.97 26.50 -4.21
C VAL A 250 14.76 25.74 -4.72
N MET A 251 13.59 26.37 -4.71
CA MET A 251 12.33 25.76 -5.15
C MET A 251 12.03 26.14 -6.60
N ASP A 252 11.57 25.17 -7.39
CA ASP A 252 10.96 25.37 -8.70
C ASP A 252 9.44 25.27 -8.59
N TRP A 253 8.81 26.35 -8.10
CA TRP A 253 7.36 26.39 -7.88
C TRP A 253 6.56 26.15 -9.16
N ASN A 254 7.08 26.55 -10.32
CA ASN A 254 6.39 26.30 -11.60
C ASN A 254 6.34 24.80 -11.89
N HIS A 255 7.48 24.11 -11.81
CA HIS A 255 7.53 22.66 -11.99
C HIS A 255 6.66 21.93 -10.95
N PHE A 256 6.72 22.37 -9.69
CA PHE A 256 5.93 21.82 -8.60
C PHE A 256 4.42 21.93 -8.88
N HIS A 257 3.91 23.12 -9.23
CA HIS A 257 2.49 23.29 -9.54
C HIS A 257 2.08 22.54 -10.80
N GLU A 258 2.89 22.52 -11.86
CA GLU A 258 2.56 21.77 -13.08
C GLU A 258 2.42 20.26 -12.82
N THR A 259 3.26 19.71 -11.95
CA THR A 259 3.31 18.28 -11.65
C THR A 259 2.25 17.87 -10.63
N HIS A 260 2.02 18.70 -9.61
CA HIS A 260 1.13 18.36 -8.48
C HIS A 260 -0.31 18.90 -8.64
N THR A 261 -0.56 19.95 -9.43
CA THR A 261 -1.93 20.37 -9.79
C THR A 261 -2.55 19.49 -10.87
N ARG A 262 -1.74 18.82 -11.71
CA ARG A 262 -2.27 17.78 -12.61
C ARG A 262 -2.75 16.55 -11.88
N LEU A 263 -2.15 16.18 -10.75
CA LEU A 263 -2.60 15.06 -9.93
C LEU A 263 -3.95 15.35 -9.25
N SER A 264 -4.16 16.58 -8.77
CA SER A 264 -5.45 16.98 -8.15
C SER A 264 -6.63 17.05 -9.12
N ASN A 265 -6.39 17.29 -10.41
CA ASN A 265 -7.44 17.35 -11.43
C ASN A 265 -7.73 15.99 -12.08
N VAL A 266 -6.90 14.97 -11.88
CA VAL A 266 -7.19 13.61 -12.34
C VAL A 266 -8.09 12.88 -11.35
N ASP A 267 -8.09 13.26 -10.06
CA ASP A 267 -9.01 12.74 -9.04
C ASP A 267 -10.43 13.36 -9.09
N GLU A 268 -10.67 14.39 -9.91
CA GLU A 268 -12.01 15.00 -10.09
C GLU A 268 -12.68 14.63 -11.43
N ASP A 269 -11.97 13.94 -12.33
CA ASP A 269 -12.47 13.52 -13.65
C ASP A 269 -12.35 11.98 -13.87
N GLU A 270 -12.60 11.17 -12.83
CA GLU A 270 -13.01 9.75 -12.95
C GLU A 270 -14.33 9.48 -12.20
#